data_AF-A0A554G503-F1
#
_entry.id   AF-A0A554G503-F1
#
_cell.length_a   1.000
_cell.length_b   1.000
_cell.length_c   1.000
_cell.angle_alpha   90.00
_cell.angle_beta   90.00
_cell.angle_gamma   90.00
#
_symmetry.space_group_name_H-M   'P 1'
#
loop_
_entity.id
_entity.type
_entity.pdbx_description
1 polymer ?
#
loop_
_entity_poly.entity_id
_entity_poly.type
_entity_poly.pdbx_seq_one_letter_code
_entity_poly.pdbx_strand_id
1 'polypeptide(L)'
;MPAILTGMAGGQGGAPHATAGLGPDDIAELEALGSEPGYDVFLSAARALDGPVDECRCNIALAFHNTKRGVDSVLAREADIATLPGVKLDELRALPLLAQALAFAALRVQRDMRASSFGSLFERAQHLRRKLLKTAEALAEASFLTAADVAASHGEGHRDVVGDCLGLVALFREHEAKLAGRSPVTPEDVNEVERVAEQLRALLAAPGEGRDSSNSPLLFEATETRDRFWTLLTRRHDVLWRCGAWLFGRDVDMHVPPLQSHHPLVRAVVPTSIERAPQQPQRRGESRPQGTVGTYAPESNVRSKVRFMVKVGFDFPSR
;
A
#
# COMPACT_ATOMS: atom_id res chain seq x y z
N MET A 1 53.69 23.87 -11.78
CA MET A 1 53.99 22.45 -11.50
C MET A 1 54.87 22.40 -10.26
N PRO A 2 54.58 21.65 -9.17
CA PRO A 2 53.33 21.03 -8.64
C PRO A 2 52.83 21.80 -7.38
N ALA A 3 51.59 21.77 -6.86
CA ALA A 3 50.60 20.74 -6.50
C ALA A 3 50.85 20.05 -5.13
N ILE A 4 50.10 20.43 -4.07
CA ILE A 4 49.70 19.60 -2.92
C ILE A 4 48.34 20.07 -2.34
N LEU A 5 47.28 19.35 -2.74
CA LEU A 5 46.23 18.71 -1.92
C LEU A 5 45.53 19.50 -0.80
N THR A 6 44.28 19.86 -1.05
CA THR A 6 43.25 20.09 -0.02
C THR A 6 42.11 19.10 -0.25
N GLY A 7 41.74 18.39 0.81
CA GLY A 7 40.80 17.27 0.78
C GLY A 7 39.33 17.64 0.92
N MET A 8 38.51 16.71 0.43
CA MET A 8 37.29 16.16 1.04
C MET A 8 36.28 17.16 1.65
N ALA A 9 35.20 17.41 0.90
CA ALA A 9 33.86 17.54 1.46
C ALA A 9 32.87 16.89 0.49
N GLY A 10 32.17 15.87 0.98
CA GLY A 10 31.27 15.03 0.20
C GLY A 10 30.01 15.78 -0.25
N GLY A 11 29.71 15.67 -1.54
CA GLY A 11 28.36 15.88 -2.06
C GLY A 11 27.70 14.53 -2.21
N GLN A 12 26.95 14.10 -1.19
CA GLN A 12 25.94 13.07 -1.36
C GLN A 12 25.00 13.54 -2.47
N GLY A 13 24.95 12.78 -3.57
CA GLY A 13 23.88 12.89 -4.55
C GLY A 13 22.56 12.54 -3.87
N GLY A 14 21.90 13.57 -3.35
CA GLY A 14 20.51 13.47 -2.93
C GLY A 14 19.70 13.10 -4.14
N ALA A 15 19.20 11.87 -4.16
CA ALA A 15 18.18 11.45 -5.12
C ALA A 15 17.02 12.45 -5.03
N PRO A 16 16.55 13.01 -6.14
CA PRO A 16 15.44 13.95 -6.12
C PRO A 16 14.22 13.21 -5.54
N HIS A 17 13.60 13.82 -4.53
CA HIS A 17 12.35 13.38 -3.94
C HIS A 17 11.35 13.04 -5.05
N ALA A 18 10.85 11.80 -5.03
CA ALA A 18 9.84 11.28 -5.94
C ALA A 18 8.55 12.13 -5.82
N THR A 19 8.42 13.09 -6.72
CA THR A 19 7.19 13.81 -7.02
C THR A 19 6.23 12.89 -7.77
N ALA A 20 5.16 12.50 -7.08
CA ALA A 20 3.76 12.43 -7.52
C ALA A 20 3.35 11.89 -8.92
N GLY A 21 4.21 11.11 -9.59
CA GLY A 21 3.86 10.25 -10.72
C GLY A 21 4.33 8.80 -10.50
N LEU A 22 3.65 7.83 -11.11
CA LEU A 22 4.17 6.45 -11.19
C LEU A 22 5.49 6.48 -11.96
N GLY A 23 6.53 5.84 -11.42
CA GLY A 23 7.82 5.72 -12.11
C GLY A 23 7.69 4.92 -13.41
N PRO A 24 8.66 5.01 -14.33
CA PRO A 24 8.66 4.20 -15.56
C PRO A 24 8.53 2.70 -15.28
N ASP A 25 9.20 2.22 -14.23
CA ASP A 25 9.15 0.82 -13.81
C ASP A 25 7.77 0.43 -13.27
N ASP A 26 7.13 1.30 -12.47
CA ASP A 26 5.78 1.07 -11.97
C ASP A 26 4.77 1.00 -13.12
N ILE A 27 4.93 1.83 -14.14
CA ILE A 27 4.05 1.84 -15.32
C ILE A 27 4.19 0.55 -16.12
N ALA A 28 5.43 0.11 -16.37
CA ALA A 28 5.69 -1.14 -17.08
C ALA A 28 5.10 -2.35 -16.33
N GLU A 29 5.18 -2.36 -15.00
CA GLU A 29 4.57 -3.40 -14.17
C GLU A 29 3.04 -3.39 -14.28
N LEU A 30 2.40 -2.20 -14.25
CA LEU A 30 0.95 -2.10 -14.46
C LEU A 30 0.54 -2.50 -15.87
N GLU A 31 1.34 -2.19 -16.90
CA GLU A 31 1.08 -2.62 -18.28
C GLU A 31 1.13 -4.15 -18.41
N ALA A 32 2.03 -4.81 -17.69
CA ALA A 32 2.09 -6.27 -17.65
C ALA A 32 0.90 -6.91 -16.90
N LEU A 33 0.35 -6.22 -15.90
CA LEU A 33 -0.76 -6.72 -15.08
C LEU A 33 -2.15 -6.36 -15.60
N GLY A 34 -2.29 -5.22 -16.27
CA GLY A 34 -3.57 -4.61 -16.61
C GLY A 34 -4.44 -5.50 -17.51
N SER A 35 -5.76 -5.51 -17.24
CA SER A 35 -6.74 -6.23 -18.04
C SER A 35 -7.90 -5.34 -18.43
N GLU A 36 -7.99 -4.99 -19.72
CA GLU A 36 -9.12 -4.26 -20.29
C GLU A 36 -10.43 -5.08 -20.24
N PRO A 37 -10.45 -6.38 -20.61
CA PRO A 37 -11.65 -7.19 -20.41
C PRO A 37 -12.08 -7.25 -18.95
N GLY A 38 -11.13 -7.31 -18.01
CA GLY A 38 -11.43 -7.23 -16.58
C GLY A 38 -12.05 -5.90 -16.17
N TYR A 39 -11.54 -4.80 -16.72
CA TYR A 39 -12.11 -3.46 -16.53
C TYR A 39 -13.57 -3.39 -16.96
N ASP A 40 -13.89 -3.86 -18.16
CA ASP A 40 -15.26 -3.81 -18.68
C ASP A 40 -16.25 -4.64 -17.83
N VAL A 41 -15.82 -5.82 -17.37
CA VAL A 41 -16.62 -6.70 -16.52
C VAL A 41 -17.02 -6.02 -15.21
N PHE A 42 -16.14 -5.23 -14.60
CA PHE A 42 -16.35 -4.65 -13.27
C PHE A 42 -16.73 -3.18 -13.27
N LEU A 43 -16.69 -2.50 -14.42
CA LEU A 43 -16.96 -1.07 -14.52
C LEU A 43 -18.35 -0.69 -13.96
N SER A 44 -19.37 -1.47 -14.31
CA SER A 44 -20.74 -1.25 -13.82
C SER A 44 -20.83 -1.40 -12.30
N ALA A 45 -20.20 -2.43 -11.74
CA ALA A 45 -20.16 -2.68 -10.30
C ALA A 45 -19.38 -1.59 -9.54
N ALA A 46 -18.28 -1.09 -10.10
CA ALA A 46 -17.50 0.00 -9.50
C ALA A 46 -18.29 1.33 -9.52
N ARG A 47 -18.99 1.63 -10.62
CA ARG A 47 -19.84 2.83 -10.74
C ARG A 47 -21.06 2.78 -9.84
N ALA A 48 -21.63 1.60 -9.62
CA ALA A 48 -22.77 1.39 -8.75
C ALA A 48 -22.43 1.39 -7.24
N LEU A 49 -21.18 1.68 -6.86
CA LEU A 49 -20.84 1.81 -5.44
C LEU A 49 -21.52 3.04 -4.83
N ASP A 50 -22.32 2.77 -3.80
CA ASP A 50 -22.87 3.79 -2.91
C ASP A 50 -21.90 4.12 -1.76
N GLY A 51 -22.03 5.35 -1.26
CA GLY A 51 -21.30 5.85 -0.10
C GLY A 51 -19.89 6.37 -0.42
N PRO A 52 -19.02 6.49 0.60
CA PRO A 52 -17.70 7.07 0.43
C PRO A 52 -16.81 6.18 -0.45
N VAL A 53 -16.10 6.83 -1.37
CA VAL A 53 -15.09 6.23 -2.25
C VAL A 53 -13.70 6.52 -1.67
N ASP A 54 -12.89 5.48 -1.51
CA ASP A 54 -11.53 5.59 -1.02
C ASP A 54 -10.56 6.00 -2.14
N GLU A 55 -9.67 6.95 -1.84
CA GLU A 55 -8.62 7.35 -2.78
C GLU A 55 -7.62 6.20 -2.95
N CYS A 56 -7.31 5.83 -4.20
CA CYS A 56 -6.33 4.79 -4.49
C CYS A 56 -4.90 5.30 -4.25
N ARG A 57 -4.36 5.02 -3.06
CA ARG A 57 -2.99 5.38 -2.65
C ARG A 57 -2.02 4.19 -2.58
N CYS A 58 -2.44 3.02 -3.07
CA CYS A 58 -1.67 1.78 -2.96
C CYS A 58 -0.63 1.62 -4.08
N ASN A 59 0.38 0.79 -3.81
CA ASN A 59 1.08 0.10 -4.90
C ASN A 59 0.14 -1.00 -5.43
N ILE A 60 -0.40 -0.79 -6.63
CA ILE A 60 -1.41 -1.68 -7.21
C ILE A 60 -0.83 -3.04 -7.57
N ALA A 61 0.43 -3.12 -8.00
CA ALA A 61 1.09 -4.38 -8.29
C ALA A 61 1.24 -5.24 -7.03
N LEU A 62 1.68 -4.64 -5.92
CA LEU A 62 1.71 -5.28 -4.61
C LEU A 62 0.30 -5.76 -4.19
N ALA A 63 -0.71 -4.90 -4.35
CA ALA A 63 -2.10 -5.25 -4.03
C ALA A 63 -2.61 -6.44 -4.87
N PHE A 64 -2.26 -6.50 -6.16
CA PHE A 64 -2.56 -7.65 -7.02
C PHE A 64 -1.90 -8.94 -6.50
N HIS A 65 -0.61 -8.90 -6.19
CA HIS A 65 0.10 -10.08 -5.69
C HIS A 65 -0.44 -10.58 -4.34
N ASN A 66 -0.74 -9.66 -3.43
CA ASN A 66 -1.36 -9.97 -2.13
C ASN A 66 -2.76 -10.56 -2.31
N THR A 67 -3.57 -9.98 -3.19
CA THR A 67 -4.90 -10.50 -3.55
C THR A 67 -4.79 -11.91 -4.11
N LYS A 68 -3.91 -12.14 -5.09
CA LYS A 68 -3.71 -13.44 -5.71
C LYS A 68 -3.30 -14.50 -4.68
N ARG A 69 -2.32 -14.21 -3.83
CA ARG A 69 -1.88 -15.11 -2.76
C ARG A 69 -3.01 -15.46 -1.79
N GLY A 70 -3.82 -14.46 -1.41
CA GLY A 70 -4.98 -14.66 -0.53
C GLY A 70 -6.02 -15.58 -1.16
N VAL A 71 -6.36 -15.32 -2.43
CA VAL A 71 -7.31 -16.12 -3.21
C VAL A 71 -6.80 -17.56 -3.35
N ASP A 72 -5.55 -17.76 -3.75
CA ASP A 72 -4.95 -19.09 -3.89
C ASP A 72 -4.99 -19.86 -2.56
N SER A 73 -4.67 -19.20 -1.44
CA SER A 73 -4.68 -19.81 -0.11
C SER A 73 -6.09 -20.21 0.35
N VAL A 74 -7.08 -19.35 0.14
CA VAL A 74 -8.47 -19.60 0.54
C VAL A 74 -9.12 -20.66 -0.35
N LEU A 75 -8.92 -20.59 -1.66
CA LEU A 75 -9.51 -21.52 -2.62
C LEU A 75 -8.86 -22.91 -2.59
N ALA A 76 -7.65 -23.05 -2.06
CA ALA A 76 -7.10 -24.37 -1.73
C ALA A 76 -8.00 -25.17 -0.75
N ARG A 77 -8.87 -24.49 0.00
CA ARG A 77 -9.86 -25.06 0.92
C ARG A 77 -11.29 -24.70 0.53
N GLU A 78 -11.56 -24.67 -0.77
CA GLU A 78 -12.86 -24.24 -1.32
C GLU A 78 -14.06 -24.96 -0.70
N ALA A 79 -13.96 -26.28 -0.51
CA ALA A 79 -15.06 -27.08 0.06
C ALA A 79 -15.45 -26.61 1.47
N ASP A 80 -14.48 -26.17 2.28
CA ASP A 80 -14.72 -25.65 3.62
C ASP A 80 -15.40 -24.28 3.53
N ILE A 81 -14.94 -23.41 2.63
CA ILE A 81 -15.51 -22.07 2.42
C ILE A 81 -16.93 -22.12 1.86
N ALA A 82 -17.24 -23.11 1.02
CA ALA A 82 -18.59 -23.29 0.46
C ALA A 82 -19.67 -23.51 1.53
N THR A 83 -19.28 -23.93 2.74
CA THR A 83 -20.20 -24.11 3.87
C THR A 83 -20.54 -22.81 4.59
N LEU A 84 -19.80 -21.72 4.34
CA LEU A 84 -19.98 -20.45 5.04
C LEU A 84 -21.19 -19.67 4.49
N PRO A 85 -22.09 -19.18 5.36
CA PRO A 85 -23.26 -18.43 4.92
C PRO A 85 -22.85 -17.08 4.32
N GLY A 86 -23.46 -16.72 3.19
CA GLY A 86 -23.27 -15.42 2.54
C GLY A 86 -21.97 -15.25 1.76
N VAL A 87 -21.10 -16.26 1.72
CA VAL A 87 -19.89 -16.23 0.88
C VAL A 87 -20.21 -16.68 -0.54
N LYS A 88 -19.86 -15.85 -1.52
CA LYS A 88 -20.01 -16.18 -2.94
C LYS A 88 -18.64 -16.52 -3.52
N LEU A 89 -18.39 -17.80 -3.77
CA LEU A 89 -17.10 -18.28 -4.27
C LEU A 89 -16.68 -17.64 -5.60
N ASP A 90 -17.62 -17.38 -6.50
CA ASP A 90 -17.32 -16.75 -7.78
C ASP A 90 -16.81 -15.31 -7.61
N GLU A 91 -17.31 -14.58 -6.61
CA GLU A 91 -16.80 -13.23 -6.31
C GLU A 91 -15.36 -13.28 -5.76
N LEU A 92 -15.02 -14.31 -4.97
CA LEU A 92 -13.65 -14.53 -4.49
C LEU A 92 -12.70 -14.91 -5.63
N ARG A 93 -13.11 -15.82 -6.52
CA ARG A 93 -12.32 -16.23 -7.70
C ARG A 93 -12.04 -15.07 -8.63
N ALA A 94 -12.95 -14.10 -8.71
CA ALA A 94 -12.83 -12.98 -9.61
C ALA A 94 -11.98 -11.83 -9.06
N LEU A 95 -11.53 -11.90 -7.80
CA LEU A 95 -10.71 -10.86 -7.16
C LEU A 95 -9.38 -10.55 -7.88
N PRO A 96 -8.60 -11.55 -8.37
CA PRO A 96 -7.37 -11.23 -9.11
C PRO A 96 -7.67 -10.47 -10.41
N LEU A 97 -8.74 -10.84 -11.12
CA LEU A 97 -9.18 -10.12 -12.32
C LEU A 97 -9.63 -8.69 -11.99
N LEU A 98 -10.30 -8.48 -10.84
CA LEU A 98 -10.64 -7.15 -10.35
C LEU A 98 -9.41 -6.31 -10.02
N ALA A 99 -8.36 -6.91 -9.45
CA ALA A 99 -7.10 -6.21 -9.21
C ALA A 99 -6.37 -5.84 -10.52
N GLN A 100 -6.43 -6.69 -11.55
CA GLN A 100 -5.94 -6.37 -12.89
C GLN A 100 -6.77 -5.27 -13.57
N ALA A 101 -8.08 -5.26 -13.35
CA ALA A 101 -8.97 -4.20 -13.81
C ALA A 101 -8.62 -2.84 -13.18
N LEU A 102 -8.29 -2.82 -11.89
CA LEU A 102 -7.76 -1.63 -11.19
C LEU A 102 -6.44 -1.16 -11.81
N ALA A 103 -5.51 -2.08 -12.13
CA ALA A 103 -4.26 -1.73 -12.81
C ALA A 103 -4.52 -1.05 -14.17
N PHE A 104 -5.47 -1.58 -14.96
CA PHE A 104 -5.89 -0.94 -16.21
C PHE A 104 -6.53 0.45 -15.98
N ALA A 105 -7.40 0.60 -14.97
CA ALA A 105 -7.97 1.89 -14.61
C ALA A 105 -6.89 2.92 -14.25
N ALA A 106 -5.84 2.51 -13.53
CA ALA A 106 -4.71 3.36 -13.23
C ALA A 106 -3.89 3.75 -14.47
N LEU A 107 -3.71 2.84 -15.43
CA LEU A 107 -3.08 3.16 -16.72
C LEU A 107 -3.88 4.17 -17.52
N ARG A 108 -5.22 4.10 -17.50
CA ARG A 108 -6.08 5.12 -18.13
C ARG A 108 -5.85 6.50 -17.54
N VAL A 109 -5.81 6.61 -16.20
CA VAL A 109 -5.48 7.87 -15.52
C VAL A 109 -4.12 8.41 -15.98
N GLN A 110 -3.10 7.56 -16.09
CA GLN A 110 -1.78 7.99 -16.57
C GLN A 110 -1.80 8.48 -18.02
N ARG A 111 -2.52 7.78 -18.90
CA ARG A 111 -2.70 8.19 -20.32
C ARG A 111 -3.41 9.54 -20.41
N ASP A 112 -4.51 9.70 -19.70
CA ASP A 112 -5.31 10.92 -19.71
C ASP A 112 -4.53 12.09 -19.08
N MET A 113 -3.74 11.83 -18.03
CA MET A 113 -2.88 12.84 -17.41
C MET A 113 -1.81 13.34 -18.37
N ARG A 114 -1.20 12.45 -19.17
CA ARG A 114 -0.22 12.82 -20.21
C ARG A 114 -0.85 13.53 -21.40
N ALA A 115 -2.09 13.17 -21.76
CA ALA A 115 -2.82 13.78 -22.86
C ALA A 115 -3.43 15.16 -22.50
N SER A 116 -3.67 15.40 -21.20
CA SER A 116 -4.31 16.62 -20.72
C SER A 116 -3.33 17.79 -20.66
N SER A 117 -3.72 18.95 -21.22
CA SER A 117 -2.94 20.19 -21.12
C SER A 117 -2.79 20.73 -19.69
N PHE A 118 -3.62 20.24 -18.76
CA PHE A 118 -3.62 20.60 -17.35
C PHE A 118 -3.09 19.48 -16.43
N GLY A 119 -2.52 18.40 -16.97
CA GLY A 119 -2.09 17.24 -16.19
C GLY A 119 -1.10 17.58 -15.06
N SER A 120 -0.09 18.40 -15.34
CA SER A 120 0.89 18.86 -14.34
C SER A 120 0.26 19.75 -13.26
N LEU A 121 -0.72 20.58 -13.66
CA LEU A 121 -1.46 21.42 -12.73
C LEU A 121 -2.37 20.57 -11.83
N PHE A 122 -3.00 19.53 -12.38
CA PHE A 122 -3.79 18.56 -11.64
C PHE A 122 -2.93 17.76 -10.65
N GLU A 123 -1.75 17.30 -11.07
CA GLU A 123 -0.80 16.62 -10.19
C GLU A 123 -0.36 17.53 -9.03
N ARG A 124 -0.05 18.80 -9.32
CA ARG A 124 0.28 19.79 -8.29
C ARG A 124 -0.88 20.01 -7.31
N ALA A 125 -2.11 20.15 -7.82
CA ALA A 125 -3.31 20.27 -6.99
C ALA A 125 -3.48 19.06 -6.07
N GLN A 126 -3.33 17.84 -6.61
CA GLN A 126 -3.41 16.61 -5.83
C GLN A 126 -2.35 16.52 -4.73
N HIS A 127 -1.12 16.94 -5.04
CA HIS A 127 -0.05 17.01 -4.05
C HIS A 127 -0.38 17.97 -2.91
N LEU A 128 -0.80 19.19 -3.25
CA LEU A 128 -1.16 20.22 -2.27
C LEU A 128 -2.39 19.83 -1.44
N ARG A 129 -3.43 19.29 -2.08
CA ARG A 129 -4.62 18.71 -1.43
C ARG A 129 -4.21 17.71 -0.35
N ARG A 130 -3.35 16.74 -0.69
CA ARG A 130 -2.88 15.73 0.27
C ARG A 130 -2.10 16.34 1.43
N LYS A 131 -1.27 17.35 1.18
CA LYS A 131 -0.52 18.07 2.21
C LYS A 131 -1.47 18.75 3.21
N LEU A 132 -2.44 19.52 2.71
CA LEU A 132 -3.42 20.21 3.55
C LEU A 132 -4.32 19.24 4.30
N LEU A 133 -4.84 18.21 3.63
CA LEU A 133 -5.72 17.22 4.25
C LEU A 133 -5.04 16.48 5.40
N LYS A 134 -3.83 15.93 5.18
CA LYS A 134 -3.10 15.24 6.25
C LYS A 134 -2.80 16.16 7.43
N THR A 135 -2.53 17.44 7.15
CA THR A 135 -2.30 18.43 8.19
C THR A 135 -3.60 18.71 8.96
N ALA A 136 -4.73 18.83 8.27
CA ALA A 136 -6.03 19.03 8.90
C ALA A 136 -6.43 17.85 9.78
N GLU A 137 -6.22 16.61 9.31
CA GLU A 137 -6.42 15.38 10.09
C GLU A 137 -5.56 15.38 11.37
N ALA A 138 -4.27 15.70 11.26
CA ALA A 138 -3.37 15.79 12.41
C ALA A 138 -3.77 16.91 13.39
N LEU A 139 -4.23 18.05 12.88
CA LEU A 139 -4.74 19.16 13.70
C LEU A 139 -6.06 18.78 14.40
N ALA A 140 -6.89 17.94 13.78
CA ALA A 140 -8.09 17.41 14.40
C ALA A 140 -7.76 16.43 15.53
N GLU A 141 -6.79 15.53 15.34
CA GLU A 141 -6.28 14.66 16.40
C GLU A 141 -5.70 15.47 17.58
N ALA A 142 -4.99 16.57 17.28
CA ALA A 142 -4.47 17.50 18.27
C ALA A 142 -5.54 18.47 18.86
N SER A 143 -6.82 18.28 18.54
CA SER A 143 -7.95 19.11 19.01
C SER A 143 -7.90 20.59 18.61
N PHE A 144 -7.09 20.94 17.60
CA PHE A 144 -7.08 22.27 16.99
C PHE A 144 -8.19 22.44 15.94
N LEU A 145 -8.64 21.35 15.32
CA LEU A 145 -9.84 21.29 14.48
C LEU A 145 -10.78 20.20 15.03
N THR A 146 -12.04 20.16 14.59
CA THR A 146 -12.89 19.00 14.84
C THR A 146 -12.89 18.05 13.64
N ALA A 147 -13.14 16.76 13.88
CA ALA A 147 -13.29 15.79 12.79
C ALA A 147 -14.47 16.15 11.87
N ALA A 148 -15.50 16.83 12.41
CA ALA A 148 -16.63 17.33 11.63
C ALA A 148 -16.22 18.45 10.67
N ASP A 149 -15.34 19.38 11.09
CA ASP A 149 -14.84 20.46 10.23
C ASP A 149 -14.02 19.90 9.06
N VAL A 150 -13.16 18.91 9.34
CA VAL A 150 -12.38 18.23 8.30
C VAL A 150 -13.30 17.47 7.34
N ALA A 151 -14.31 16.76 7.86
CA ALA A 151 -15.29 16.07 7.03
C ALA A 151 -16.10 17.04 6.15
N ALA A 152 -16.51 18.19 6.70
CA ALA A 152 -17.26 19.21 5.97
C ALA A 152 -16.43 19.89 4.86
N SER A 153 -15.09 19.87 4.97
CA SER A 153 -14.20 20.35 3.90
C SER A 153 -14.23 19.50 2.64
N HIS A 154 -14.69 18.25 2.75
CA HIS A 154 -15.01 17.38 1.64
C HIS A 154 -16.49 17.55 1.30
N GLY A 155 -16.82 18.19 0.17
CA GLY A 155 -18.22 18.45 -0.20
C GLY A 155 -19.10 17.19 -0.21
N GLU A 156 -20.41 17.37 -0.01
CA GLU A 156 -21.38 16.28 -0.02
C GLU A 156 -21.49 15.65 -1.43
N GLY A 157 -20.97 14.43 -1.60
CA GLY A 157 -21.38 13.53 -2.67
C GLY A 157 -20.42 13.36 -3.86
N HIS A 158 -19.41 14.22 -4.05
CA HIS A 158 -18.41 13.99 -5.10
C HIS A 158 -17.03 14.53 -4.67
N ARG A 159 -16.03 13.64 -4.54
CA ARG A 159 -14.63 14.03 -4.32
C ARG A 159 -14.05 14.57 -5.62
N ASP A 160 -14.38 15.80 -5.95
CA ASP A 160 -13.69 16.52 -7.01
C ASP A 160 -12.49 17.27 -6.40
N VAL A 161 -11.34 17.20 -7.08
CA VAL A 161 -10.07 17.74 -6.57
C VAL A 161 -10.14 19.26 -6.36
N VAL A 162 -10.93 19.96 -7.16
CA VAL A 162 -11.03 21.42 -7.10
C VAL A 162 -11.85 21.85 -5.87
N GLY A 163 -13.00 21.23 -5.67
CA GLY A 163 -13.87 21.39 -4.52
C GLY A 163 -13.16 21.04 -3.22
N ASP A 164 -12.49 19.88 -3.17
CA ASP A 164 -11.69 19.48 -2.00
C ASP A 164 -10.57 20.49 -1.69
N CYS A 165 -9.83 20.96 -2.69
CA CYS A 165 -8.80 21.99 -2.50
C CYS A 165 -9.38 23.27 -1.90
N LEU A 166 -10.53 23.73 -2.41
CA LEU A 166 -11.12 24.98 -1.96
C LEU A 166 -11.84 24.85 -0.62
N GLY A 167 -12.43 23.69 -0.32
CA GLY A 167 -12.95 23.37 1.01
C GLY A 167 -11.83 23.36 2.05
N LEU A 168 -10.67 22.79 1.73
CA LEU A 168 -9.49 22.84 2.59
C LEU A 168 -8.97 24.27 2.75
N VAL A 169 -8.90 25.06 1.68
CA VAL A 169 -8.52 26.48 1.77
C VAL A 169 -9.45 27.22 2.72
N ALA A 170 -10.77 27.06 2.56
CA ALA A 170 -11.77 27.69 3.44
C ALA A 170 -11.57 27.28 4.91
N LEU A 171 -11.38 25.98 5.17
CA LEU A 171 -11.12 25.44 6.52
C LEU A 171 -9.89 26.10 7.18
N PHE A 172 -8.77 26.18 6.46
CA PHE A 172 -7.53 26.77 6.99
C PHE A 172 -7.65 28.28 7.21
N ARG A 173 -8.43 28.99 6.37
CA ARG A 173 -8.70 30.44 6.53
C ARG A 173 -9.59 30.71 7.72
N GLU A 174 -10.67 29.95 7.89
CA GLU A 174 -11.62 30.10 9.00
C GLU A 174 -10.93 29.93 10.37
N HIS A 175 -9.98 29.01 10.45
CA HIS A 175 -9.24 28.71 11.68
C HIS A 175 -7.84 29.32 11.75
N GLU A 176 -7.48 30.27 10.88
CA GLU A 176 -6.12 30.82 10.78
C GLU A 176 -5.56 31.28 12.14
N ALA A 177 -6.35 32.04 12.90
CA ALA A 177 -5.96 32.54 14.23
C ALA A 177 -5.67 31.42 15.24
N LYS A 178 -6.36 30.28 15.13
CA LYS A 178 -6.17 29.12 16.01
C LYS A 178 -4.97 28.28 15.59
N LEU A 179 -4.62 28.31 14.31
CA LEU A 179 -3.55 27.51 13.69
C LEU A 179 -2.20 28.25 13.59
N ALA A 180 -2.19 29.56 13.81
CA ALA A 180 -0.99 30.40 13.76
C ALA A 180 0.12 29.84 14.67
N GLY A 181 1.29 29.56 14.06
CA GLY A 181 2.46 29.00 14.75
C GLY A 181 2.33 27.54 15.21
N ARG A 182 1.24 26.85 14.84
CA ARG A 182 0.94 25.47 15.25
C ARG A 182 0.76 24.51 14.07
N SER A 183 0.54 25.06 12.88
CA SER A 183 0.42 24.30 11.63
C SER A 183 1.74 24.29 10.86
N PRO A 184 2.16 23.15 10.28
CA PRO A 184 3.24 23.09 9.30
C PRO A 184 2.84 23.63 7.91
N VAL A 185 1.55 23.87 7.66
CA VAL A 185 1.03 24.53 6.45
C VAL A 185 1.12 26.04 6.64
N THR A 186 1.80 26.73 5.73
CA THR A 186 1.98 28.18 5.78
C THR A 186 0.87 28.91 5.01
N PRO A 187 0.69 30.23 5.22
CA PRO A 187 -0.24 31.03 4.40
C PRO A 187 0.11 30.96 2.90
N GLU A 188 1.38 30.84 2.55
CA GLU A 188 1.84 30.68 1.16
C GLU A 188 1.36 29.36 0.56
N ASP A 189 1.36 28.26 1.33
CA ASP A 189 0.81 26.98 0.89
C ASP A 189 -0.69 27.10 0.59
N VAL A 190 -1.45 27.76 1.47
CA VAL A 190 -2.91 27.96 1.30
C VAL A 190 -3.19 28.81 0.06
N ASN A 191 -2.45 29.92 -0.13
CA ASN A 191 -2.53 30.75 -1.32
C ASN A 191 -2.19 29.97 -2.60
N GLU A 192 -1.19 29.07 -2.54
CA GLU A 192 -0.83 28.26 -3.69
C GLU A 192 -1.94 27.27 -4.06
N VAL A 193 -2.54 26.60 -3.08
CA VAL A 193 -3.67 25.69 -3.29
C VAL A 193 -4.83 26.41 -3.95
N GLU A 194 -5.21 27.58 -3.42
CA GLU A 194 -6.28 28.43 -3.94
C GLU A 194 -6.03 28.79 -5.41
N ARG A 195 -4.84 29.34 -5.71
CA ARG A 195 -4.44 29.71 -7.07
C ARG A 195 -4.48 28.52 -8.03
N VAL A 196 -3.95 27.37 -7.64
CA VAL A 196 -3.90 26.16 -8.49
C VAL A 196 -5.32 25.62 -8.73
N ALA A 197 -6.17 25.60 -7.71
CA ALA A 197 -7.55 25.14 -7.82
C ALA A 197 -8.40 26.06 -8.71
N GLU A 198 -8.24 27.38 -8.58
CA GLU A 198 -8.91 28.36 -9.45
C GLU A 198 -8.45 28.26 -10.91
N GLN A 199 -7.15 28.07 -11.14
CA GLN A 199 -6.62 27.84 -12.49
C GLN A 199 -7.21 26.57 -13.10
N LEU A 200 -7.30 25.47 -12.35
CA LEU A 200 -7.96 24.25 -12.81
C LEU A 200 -9.44 24.49 -13.11
N ARG A 201 -10.16 25.16 -12.22
CA ARG A 201 -11.57 25.51 -12.43
C ARG A 201 -11.77 26.31 -13.73
N ALA A 202 -10.93 27.31 -13.98
CA ALA A 202 -11.01 28.13 -15.18
C ALA A 202 -10.76 27.31 -16.46
N LEU A 203 -9.78 26.41 -16.45
CA LEU A 203 -9.49 25.53 -17.59
C LEU A 203 -10.62 24.54 -17.90
N LEU A 204 -11.36 24.12 -16.86
CA LEU A 204 -12.52 23.25 -16.98
C LEU A 204 -13.79 24.02 -17.41
N ALA A 205 -13.94 25.28 -16.99
CA ALA A 205 -15.09 26.11 -17.31
C ALA A 205 -15.03 26.75 -18.71
N ALA A 206 -13.84 26.86 -19.32
CA ALA A 206 -13.69 27.46 -20.65
C ALA A 206 -14.42 26.63 -21.73
N PRO A 207 -15.46 27.17 -22.40
CA PRO A 207 -16.11 26.50 -23.52
C PRO A 207 -15.14 26.49 -24.71
N GLY A 208 -14.66 25.32 -25.10
CA GLY A 208 -13.75 25.19 -26.23
C GLY A 208 -14.52 25.12 -27.55
N GLU A 209 -14.58 26.22 -28.29
CA GLU A 209 -14.76 26.16 -29.74
C GLU A 209 -13.61 25.30 -30.32
N GLY A 210 -13.94 24.14 -30.88
CA GLY A 210 -12.98 23.27 -31.55
C GLY A 210 -12.15 22.34 -30.65
N ARG A 211 -12.58 22.04 -29.42
CA ARG A 211 -12.05 20.86 -28.72
C ARG A 211 -12.66 19.62 -29.35
N ASP A 212 -11.84 18.74 -29.92
CA ASP A 212 -12.16 17.32 -29.94
C ASP A 212 -12.55 16.94 -28.50
N SER A 213 -13.85 16.77 -28.31
CA SER A 213 -14.55 16.84 -27.03
C SER A 213 -14.22 15.74 -26.02
N SER A 214 -13.13 14.98 -26.22
CA SER A 214 -12.76 13.89 -25.32
C SER A 214 -11.95 14.36 -24.11
N ASN A 215 -10.96 15.24 -24.19
CA ASN A 215 -9.86 15.14 -23.21
C ASN A 215 -9.98 15.83 -21.83
N SER A 216 -10.92 16.75 -21.57
CA SER A 216 -10.95 17.52 -20.30
C SER A 216 -11.75 16.90 -19.14
N PRO A 217 -12.97 16.37 -19.32
CA PRO A 217 -13.67 15.66 -18.26
C PRO A 217 -13.11 14.25 -17.99
N LEU A 218 -12.38 13.67 -18.94
CA LEU A 218 -11.90 12.29 -18.84
C LEU A 218 -10.92 12.04 -17.71
N LEU A 219 -10.01 12.98 -17.38
CA LEU A 219 -9.03 12.74 -16.31
C LEU A 219 -9.70 12.63 -14.92
N PHE A 220 -10.70 13.48 -14.65
CA PHE A 220 -11.45 13.42 -13.39
C PHE A 220 -12.28 12.13 -13.33
N GLU A 221 -13.01 11.81 -14.39
CA GLU A 221 -13.80 10.58 -14.48
C GLU A 221 -12.93 9.32 -14.38
N ALA A 222 -11.76 9.30 -15.03
CA ALA A 222 -10.82 8.20 -14.96
C ALA A 222 -10.25 8.05 -13.54
N THR A 223 -9.94 9.17 -12.88
CA THR A 223 -9.43 9.17 -11.49
C THR A 223 -10.49 8.65 -10.52
N GLU A 224 -11.72 9.17 -10.62
CA GLU A 224 -12.84 8.70 -9.79
C GLU A 224 -13.12 7.22 -10.06
N THR A 225 -13.11 6.79 -11.32
CA THR A 225 -13.31 5.39 -11.68
C THR A 225 -12.24 4.52 -11.05
N ARG A 226 -10.96 4.89 -11.12
CA ARG A 226 -9.86 4.15 -10.46
C ARG A 226 -10.09 4.03 -8.95
N ASP A 227 -10.51 5.11 -8.30
CA ASP A 227 -10.76 5.13 -6.86
C ASP A 227 -11.97 4.26 -6.46
N ARG A 228 -13.01 4.22 -7.31
CA ARG A 228 -14.13 3.27 -7.18
C ARG A 228 -13.69 1.82 -7.35
N PHE A 229 -12.81 1.53 -8.32
CA PHE A 229 -12.21 0.19 -8.46
C PHE A 229 -11.43 -0.21 -7.21
N TRP A 230 -10.65 0.71 -6.66
CA TRP A 230 -9.89 0.49 -5.42
C TRP A 230 -10.82 0.21 -4.23
N THR A 231 -11.89 0.99 -4.11
CA THR A 231 -12.91 0.80 -3.08
C THR A 231 -13.59 -0.57 -3.22
N LEU A 232 -13.97 -0.95 -4.46
CA LEU A 232 -14.59 -2.24 -4.74
C LEU A 232 -13.65 -3.40 -4.37
N LEU A 233 -12.36 -3.29 -4.75
CA LEU A 233 -11.34 -4.27 -4.42
C LEU A 233 -11.17 -4.40 -2.91
N THR A 234 -11.06 -3.28 -2.19
CA THR A 234 -10.89 -3.26 -0.74
C THR A 234 -12.08 -3.91 -0.03
N ARG A 235 -13.31 -3.55 -0.40
CA ARG A 235 -14.54 -4.13 0.16
C ARG A 235 -14.63 -5.64 -0.07
N ARG A 236 -14.28 -6.13 -1.26
CA ARG A 236 -14.31 -7.58 -1.57
C ARG A 236 -13.12 -8.33 -0.97
N HIS A 237 -11.96 -7.70 -0.86
CA HIS A 237 -10.81 -8.27 -0.19
C HIS A 237 -11.05 -8.45 1.31
N ASP A 238 -11.83 -7.58 1.96
CA ASP A 238 -12.24 -7.78 3.35
C ASP A 238 -13.03 -9.09 3.54
N VAL A 239 -13.90 -9.45 2.59
CA VAL A 239 -14.61 -10.75 2.61
C VAL A 239 -13.61 -11.91 2.46
N LEU A 240 -12.64 -11.80 1.55
CA LEU A 240 -11.57 -12.78 1.40
C LEU A 240 -10.76 -12.95 2.70
N TRP A 241 -10.41 -11.83 3.35
CA TRP A 241 -9.68 -11.84 4.61
C TRP A 241 -10.50 -12.51 5.72
N ARG A 242 -11.80 -12.22 5.83
CA ARG A 242 -12.70 -12.91 6.78
C ARG A 242 -12.79 -14.42 6.53
N CYS A 243 -12.82 -14.86 5.27
CA CYS A 243 -12.75 -16.28 4.92
C CYS A 243 -11.41 -16.89 5.37
N GLY A 244 -10.30 -16.19 5.13
CA GLY A 244 -8.98 -16.58 5.61
C GLY A 244 -8.89 -16.66 7.14
N ALA A 245 -9.47 -15.69 7.84
CA ALA A 245 -9.50 -15.66 9.30
C ALA A 245 -10.26 -16.86 9.88
N TRP A 246 -11.33 -17.30 9.22
CA TRP A 246 -12.03 -18.51 9.62
C TRP A 246 -11.20 -19.79 9.37
N LEU A 247 -10.49 -19.87 8.23
CA LEU A 247 -9.67 -21.04 7.88
C LEU A 247 -8.38 -21.18 8.69
N PHE A 248 -7.71 -20.06 8.93
CA PHE A 248 -6.32 -19.99 9.42
C PHE A 248 -6.22 -19.35 10.82
N GLY A 249 -7.30 -18.80 11.36
CA GLY A 249 -7.32 -18.17 12.67
C GLY A 249 -6.37 -16.97 12.73
N ARG A 250 -5.48 -16.98 13.74
CA ARG A 250 -4.54 -15.87 13.99
C ARG A 250 -3.45 -15.73 12.92
N ASP A 251 -3.20 -16.78 12.14
CA ASP A 251 -2.18 -16.78 11.10
C ASP A 251 -2.70 -16.25 9.76
N VAL A 252 -3.91 -15.65 9.73
CA VAL A 252 -4.57 -15.17 8.51
C VAL A 252 -3.68 -14.28 7.65
N ASP A 253 -2.94 -13.34 8.22
CA ASP A 253 -2.12 -12.40 7.46
C ASP A 253 -0.95 -13.07 6.72
N MET A 254 -0.56 -14.28 7.13
CA MET A 254 0.43 -15.11 6.42
C MET A 254 -0.16 -15.75 5.16
N HIS A 255 -1.48 -15.89 5.08
CA HIS A 255 -2.19 -16.54 3.98
C HIS A 255 -2.94 -15.53 3.10
N VAL A 256 -3.65 -14.60 3.71
CA VAL A 256 -4.38 -13.49 3.10
C VAL A 256 -3.79 -12.18 3.59
N PRO A 257 -2.62 -11.77 3.06
CA PRO A 257 -1.96 -10.55 3.51
C PRO A 257 -2.82 -9.30 3.23
N PRO A 258 -2.76 -8.27 4.09
CA PRO A 258 -3.37 -6.97 3.78
C PRO A 258 -2.86 -6.42 2.45
N LEU A 259 -3.74 -5.77 1.68
CA LEU A 259 -3.45 -5.31 0.31
C LEU A 259 -2.15 -4.51 0.18
N GLN A 260 -1.83 -3.67 1.16
CA GLN A 260 -0.65 -2.78 1.14
C GLN A 260 0.54 -3.32 1.95
N SER A 261 0.46 -4.54 2.48
CA SER A 261 1.54 -5.09 3.30
C SER A 261 2.69 -5.59 2.44
N HIS A 262 3.91 -5.18 2.78
CA HIS A 262 5.12 -5.82 2.27
C HIS A 262 5.42 -7.00 3.18
N HIS A 263 5.14 -8.22 2.71
CA HIS A 263 5.63 -9.37 3.44
C HIS A 263 7.15 -9.41 3.27
N PRO A 264 7.95 -9.44 4.36
CA PRO A 264 9.35 -9.75 4.20
C PRO A 264 9.39 -11.15 3.58
N LEU A 265 9.93 -11.26 2.37
CA LEU A 265 10.33 -12.54 1.84
C LEU A 265 11.33 -13.07 2.87
N VAL A 266 10.92 -14.07 3.65
CA VAL A 266 11.88 -14.85 4.44
C VAL A 266 12.78 -15.47 3.41
N ARG A 267 13.91 -14.82 3.15
CA ARG A 267 14.98 -15.35 2.31
C ARG A 267 15.35 -16.65 3.02
N ALA A 268 14.99 -17.78 2.43
CA ALA A 268 15.36 -19.07 2.96
C ALA A 268 16.88 -19.05 3.09
N VAL A 269 17.36 -18.88 4.32
CA VAL A 269 18.78 -19.03 4.62
C VAL A 269 19.02 -20.51 4.45
N VAL A 270 19.49 -20.89 3.26
CA VAL A 270 20.15 -22.18 3.07
C VAL A 270 21.25 -22.20 4.12
N PRO A 271 21.21 -23.11 5.12
CA PRO A 271 22.28 -23.18 6.10
C PRO A 271 23.49 -23.73 5.35
N THR A 272 24.36 -22.84 4.88
CA THR A 272 25.73 -23.22 4.56
C THR A 272 26.37 -23.65 5.86
N SER A 273 26.49 -24.96 6.03
CA SER A 273 27.23 -25.58 7.12
C SER A 273 28.67 -25.09 6.99
N ILE A 274 29.05 -24.10 7.80
CA ILE A 274 30.45 -23.76 8.00
C ILE A 274 31.03 -24.90 8.84
N GLU A 275 31.63 -25.86 8.14
CA GLU A 275 32.46 -26.89 8.74
C GLU A 275 33.67 -26.19 9.36
N ARG A 276 33.57 -25.91 10.66
CA ARG A 276 34.63 -25.30 11.46
C ARG A 276 35.68 -26.38 11.72
N ALA A 277 36.71 -26.43 10.87
CA ALA A 277 37.88 -27.26 11.10
C ALA A 277 38.46 -26.98 12.51
N PRO A 278 38.75 -28.01 13.33
CA PRO A 278 39.28 -27.80 14.67
C PRO A 278 40.74 -27.34 14.57
N GLN A 279 41.00 -26.12 15.04
CA GLN A 279 42.35 -25.59 15.24
C GLN A 279 43.06 -26.44 16.31
N GLN A 280 44.18 -27.05 15.93
CA GLN A 280 45.09 -27.76 16.83
C GLN A 280 45.73 -26.78 17.83
N PRO A 281 45.71 -27.07 19.15
CA PRO A 281 46.46 -26.30 20.11
C PRO A 281 47.95 -26.69 20.08
N GLN A 282 48.80 -25.70 19.85
CA GLN A 282 50.27 -25.81 19.94
C GLN A 282 50.71 -26.24 21.34
N ARG A 283 51.50 -27.32 21.39
CA ARG A 283 52.13 -27.88 22.59
C ARG A 283 53.23 -26.94 23.11
N ARG A 284 53.14 -26.58 24.39
CA ARG A 284 54.28 -26.12 25.22
C ARG A 284 54.73 -27.31 26.09
N GLY A 285 56.04 -27.52 26.17
CA GLY A 285 56.66 -28.79 26.57
C GLY A 285 56.75 -29.10 28.08
N GLU A 286 57.44 -30.22 28.32
CA GLU A 286 57.95 -30.79 29.59
C GLU A 286 56.85 -31.42 30.49
N SER A 287 56.88 -32.68 30.94
CA SER A 287 57.95 -33.64 31.25
C SER A 287 57.39 -35.09 31.29
N ARG A 288 58.23 -36.10 31.02
CA ARG A 288 58.02 -37.55 31.28
C ARG A 288 58.33 -37.86 32.78
N PRO A 289 58.11 -39.09 33.37
CA PRO A 289 57.63 -40.34 32.79
C PRO A 289 56.75 -41.31 33.64
N GLN A 290 56.34 -42.42 32.98
CA GLN A 290 56.10 -43.81 33.44
C GLN A 290 54.72 -44.26 34.00
N GLY A 291 54.31 -45.46 33.53
CA GLY A 291 53.28 -46.35 34.12
C GLY A 291 52.09 -46.69 33.18
N THR A 292 52.18 -47.72 32.33
CA THR A 292 51.58 -49.08 32.45
C THR A 292 50.08 -49.26 32.11
N VAL A 293 49.85 -49.99 31.00
CA VAL A 293 48.92 -51.12 30.73
C VAL A 293 47.38 -50.99 30.94
N GLY A 294 46.61 -51.44 29.94
CA GLY A 294 45.23 -51.99 30.08
C GLY A 294 44.18 -51.25 29.22
N THR A 295 43.83 -51.66 28.00
CA THR A 295 42.82 -52.66 27.55
C THR A 295 41.35 -52.37 27.92
N TYR A 296 40.48 -52.44 26.88
CA TYR A 296 39.01 -52.63 26.83
C TYR A 296 38.07 -51.44 26.51
N ALA A 297 37.61 -51.47 25.24
CA ALA A 297 36.24 -51.42 24.65
C ALA A 297 35.07 -50.59 25.25
N PRO A 298 34.06 -50.19 24.42
CA PRO A 298 33.09 -49.15 24.73
C PRO A 298 31.68 -49.66 25.10
N GLU A 299 31.01 -48.91 25.96
CA GLU A 299 29.55 -48.81 26.14
C GLU A 299 29.25 -47.29 26.20
N SER A 300 28.12 -46.68 25.86
CA SER A 300 26.70 -47.01 25.71
C SER A 300 26.05 -45.71 25.14
N ASN A 301 25.02 -45.74 24.29
CA ASN A 301 23.60 -45.56 24.64
C ASN A 301 23.32 -44.14 25.26
N VAL A 302 22.39 -43.30 24.80
CA VAL A 302 20.94 -43.42 24.95
C VAL A 302 20.23 -42.19 24.31
N ARG A 303 19.05 -42.47 23.75
CA ARG A 303 17.94 -41.59 23.32
C ARG A 303 17.55 -40.48 24.31
N SER A 304 16.88 -39.43 23.80
CA SER A 304 15.60 -38.96 24.40
C SER A 304 14.79 -38.10 23.43
N LYS A 305 13.52 -38.49 23.22
CA LYS A 305 12.44 -37.74 22.56
C LYS A 305 11.60 -37.08 23.66
N VAL A 306 11.12 -35.86 23.43
CA VAL A 306 10.03 -35.27 24.21
C VAL A 306 9.00 -34.66 23.25
N ARG A 307 7.72 -34.97 23.48
CA ARG A 307 6.54 -34.49 22.76
C ARG A 307 5.65 -33.83 23.80
N PHE A 308 5.19 -32.61 23.55
CA PHE A 308 4.18 -31.96 24.39
C PHE A 308 2.88 -31.80 23.59
N MET A 309 1.78 -32.05 24.28
CA MET A 309 0.40 -31.99 23.81
C MET A 309 -0.34 -31.13 24.84
N VAL A 310 -1.05 -30.08 24.40
CA VAL A 310 -1.95 -29.32 25.27
C VAL A 310 -3.28 -29.16 24.53
N LYS A 311 -4.36 -29.52 25.22
CA LYS A 311 -5.74 -29.47 24.80
C LYS A 311 -6.40 -28.34 25.57
N VAL A 312 -7.11 -27.44 24.90
CA VAL A 312 -7.97 -26.46 25.56
C VAL A 312 -9.27 -26.34 24.77
N GLY A 313 -10.40 -26.59 25.43
CA GLY A 313 -11.74 -26.44 24.88
C GLY A 313 -12.26 -25.02 25.07
N PHE A 314 -13.22 -24.62 24.24
CA PHE A 314 -13.96 -23.38 24.39
C PHE A 314 -15.42 -23.61 23.95
N ASP A 315 -16.36 -23.29 24.85
CA ASP A 315 -17.81 -23.27 24.61
C ASP A 315 -18.25 -21.89 24.09
N PHE A 316 -19.24 -21.87 23.19
CA PHE A 316 -19.90 -20.66 22.70
C PHE A 316 -21.24 -20.44 23.45
N PRO A 317 -21.58 -19.20 23.86
CA PRO A 317 -22.92 -18.91 24.34
C PRO A 317 -23.86 -18.61 23.16
N SER A 318 -25.04 -19.25 23.19
CA SER A 318 -26.13 -18.99 22.26
C SER A 318 -26.98 -17.82 22.75
N ARG A 319 -27.11 -16.76 21.95
CA ARG A 319 -28.35 -16.11 21.50
C ARG A 319 -28.04 -14.83 20.74
#